data_AF-V5HNC8-F1
#
_entry.id   AF-V5HNC8-F1
#
_cell.length_a   1.000
_cell.length_b   1.000
_cell.length_c   1.000
_cell.angle_alpha   90.00
_cell.angle_beta   90.00
_cell.angle_gamma   90.00
#
_symmetry.space_group_name_H-M   'P 1'
#
loop_
_entity.id
_entity.type
_entity.pdbx_description
1 polymer ?
#
loop_
_entity_poly.entity_id
_entity_poly.type
_entity_poly.pdbx_seq_one_letter_code
_entity_poly.pdbx_strand_id
1 'polypeptide(L)' 'AIAMFLVVAVLAGAVLAVPFNNYDDSFLDEYKEKLENYLMSADKRSCIKRNGICDGRPNDCCHQSACRCNLWGTNCR' A
#
# COMPACT_ATOMS: atom_id res chain seq x y z
N ALA A 1 7.13 -10.06 -55.36
CA ALA A 1 6.99 -8.67 -54.82
C ALA A 1 6.27 -8.65 -53.47
N ILE A 2 5.04 -9.16 -53.37
CA ILE A 2 4.21 -9.12 -52.13
C ILE A 2 4.86 -9.87 -50.96
N ALA A 3 5.39 -11.08 -51.21
CA ALA A 3 6.06 -11.88 -50.18
C ALA A 3 7.29 -11.16 -49.58
N MET A 4 8.07 -10.47 -50.41
CA MET A 4 9.21 -9.67 -49.95
C MET A 4 8.76 -8.50 -49.08
N PHE A 5 7.64 -7.86 -49.43
CA PHE A 5 7.04 -6.78 -48.64
C PHE A 5 6.58 -7.26 -47.26
N LEU A 6 5.96 -8.44 -47.17
CA LEU A 6 5.53 -9.03 -45.91
C LEU A 6 6.73 -9.39 -45.02
N VAL A 7 7.80 -9.95 -45.61
CA VAL A 7 9.03 -10.27 -44.88
C VAL A 7 9.68 -9.01 -44.33
N VAL A 8 9.78 -7.94 -45.13
CA VAL A 8 10.32 -6.65 -44.67
C VAL A 8 9.44 -6.03 -43.58
N ALA A 9 8.11 -6.11 -43.71
CA ALA A 9 7.20 -5.60 -42.69
C ALA A 9 7.32 -6.37 -41.36
N VAL A 10 7.47 -7.69 -41.40
CA VAL A 10 7.66 -8.53 -40.22
C VAL A 10 9.02 -8.24 -39.56
N LEU A 11 10.08 -8.09 -40.35
CA LEU A 11 11.41 -7.75 -39.84
C LEU A 11 11.44 -6.34 -39.23
N ALA A 12 10.81 -5.36 -39.87
CA ALA A 12 10.68 -4.01 -39.32
C ALA A 12 9.88 -4.02 -38.00
N GLY A 13 8.78 -4.78 -37.94
CA GLY A 13 8.01 -4.96 -36.72
C GLY A 13 8.80 -5.62 -35.59
N ALA A 14 9.66 -6.59 -35.91
CA ALA A 14 10.53 -7.26 -34.93
C ALA A 14 11.66 -6.35 -34.43
N VAL A 15 12.23 -5.49 -35.30
CA VAL A 15 13.30 -4.54 -34.93
C VAL A 15 12.76 -3.36 -34.12
N LEU A 16 11.53 -2.92 -34.40
CA LEU A 16 10.86 -1.84 -33.67
C LEU A 16 10.10 -2.33 -32.43
N ALA A 17 10.00 -3.65 -32.22
CA ALA A 17 9.44 -4.19 -31.00
C ALA A 17 10.37 -3.83 -29.83
N VAL A 18 9.87 -2.97 -28.94
CA VAL A 18 10.51 -2.74 -27.65
C VAL A 18 10.45 -4.06 -26.88
N PRO A 19 11.57 -4.56 -26.32
CA PRO A 19 11.52 -5.74 -25.48
C PRO A 19 10.58 -5.48 -24.30
N PHE A 20 9.62 -6.36 -24.08
CA PHE A 20 8.83 -6.37 -22.84
C PHE A 20 9.80 -6.63 -21.68
N ASN A 21 10.19 -5.55 -21.00
CA ASN A 21 11.14 -5.61 -19.90
C ASN A 21 10.35 -5.89 -18.61
N ASN A 22 10.53 -7.07 -18.04
CA ASN A 22 10.07 -7.42 -16.68
C ASN A 22 10.76 -6.60 -15.56
N TYR A 23 11.58 -5.62 -15.94
CA TYR A 23 12.33 -4.75 -15.01
C TYR A 23 11.39 -3.84 -14.22
N ASP A 24 10.29 -3.40 -14.84
CA ASP A 24 9.28 -2.57 -14.17
C ASP A 24 8.48 -3.37 -13.13
N ASP A 25 8.22 -4.66 -13.38
CA ASP A 25 7.53 -5.55 -12.44
C ASP A 25 8.37 -5.77 -11.16
N SER A 26 9.66 -6.07 -11.32
CA SER A 26 10.56 -6.26 -10.19
C SER A 26 10.72 -5.02 -9.30
N PHE A 27 10.69 -3.82 -9.90
CA PHE A 27 10.78 -2.57 -9.15
C PHE A 27 9.47 -2.23 -8.43
N LEU A 28 8.33 -2.52 -9.07
CA LEU A 28 7.01 -2.34 -8.47
C LEU A 28 6.80 -3.27 -7.27
N ASP A 29 7.30 -4.51 -7.34
CA ASP A 29 7.23 -5.45 -6.23
C ASP A 29 8.01 -4.97 -4.99
N GLU A 30 9.24 -4.46 -5.18
CA GLU A 30 10.04 -3.89 -4.08
C GLU A 30 9.35 -2.66 -3.46
N TYR A 31 8.76 -1.79 -4.30
CA TYR A 31 8.00 -0.64 -3.82
C TYR A 31 6.75 -1.07 -3.04
N LYS A 32 6.02 -2.08 -3.53
CA LYS A 32 4.81 -2.62 -2.91
C LYS A 32 5.11 -3.21 -1.53
N GLU A 33 6.16 -4.02 -1.40
CA GLU A 33 6.55 -4.61 -0.11
C GLU A 33 6.90 -3.52 0.93
N LYS A 34 7.63 -2.49 0.49
CA LYS A 34 7.99 -1.35 1.35
C LYS A 34 6.75 -0.56 1.77
N LEU A 35 5.82 -0.32 0.84
CA LEU A 35 4.57 0.38 1.12
C LEU A 35 3.68 -0.40 2.10
N GLU A 36 3.58 -1.73 1.96
CA GLU A 36 2.83 -2.59 2.89
C GLU A 36 3.41 -2.52 4.31
N ASN A 37 4.74 -2.52 4.47
CA ASN A 37 5.38 -2.36 5.78
C ASN A 37 5.10 -0.98 6.42
N TYR A 38 5.08 0.09 5.62
CA TYR A 38 4.70 1.42 6.09
C TYR A 38 3.22 1.51 6.44
N LEU A 39 2.33 0.91 5.64
CA LEU A 39 0.90 0.87 5.87
C LEU A 39 0.54 0.04 7.11
N MET A 40 1.15 -1.13 7.32
CA MET A 40 1.00 -1.93 8.54
C MET A 40 1.41 -1.15 9.79
N SER A 41 2.43 -0.28 9.67
CA SER A 41 2.87 0.61 10.76
C SER A 41 1.94 1.80 10.96
N ALA A 42 1.31 2.30 9.89
CA ALA A 42 0.32 3.37 9.94
C ALA A 42 -1.02 2.88 10.48
N ASP A 43 -1.41 1.64 10.19
CA ASP A 43 -2.67 1.04 10.64
C ASP A 43 -2.66 0.78 12.16
N LYS A 44 -1.48 0.51 12.73
CA LYS A 44 -1.25 0.50 14.19
C LYS A 44 -1.42 1.88 14.86
N ARG A 45 -1.67 2.97 14.11
CA ARG A 45 -2.06 4.27 14.65
C ARG A 45 -3.54 4.58 14.53
N SER A 46 -4.36 3.70 13.93
CA SER A 46 -5.81 3.93 13.88
C SER A 46 -6.43 3.88 15.28
N CYS A 47 -5.88 3.04 16.16
CA CYS A 47 -6.39 2.84 17.50
C CYS A 47 -5.55 3.47 18.62
N ILE A 48 -6.22 3.89 19.68
CA ILE A 48 -5.65 4.46 20.90
C ILE A 48 -4.99 3.32 21.68
N LYS A 49 -3.67 3.42 21.89
CA LYS A 49 -2.91 2.47 22.70
C LYS A 49 -3.33 2.54 24.17
N ARG A 50 -3.03 1.50 24.95
CA ARG A 50 -3.23 1.50 26.42
C ARG A 50 -2.61 2.77 27.05
N ASN A 51 -3.35 3.41 27.95
CA ASN A 51 -3.03 4.69 28.59
C ASN A 51 -2.98 5.92 27.65
N GLY A 52 -3.38 5.78 26.38
CA GLY A 52 -3.63 6.91 25.48
C GLY A 52 -4.82 7.75 25.94
N ILE A 53 -5.06 8.89 25.29
CA ILE A 53 -6.19 9.78 25.61
C ILE A 53 -7.36 9.43 24.68
N CYS A 54 -8.55 9.18 25.22
CA CYS A 54 -9.77 8.80 24.49
C CYS A 54 -10.97 9.74 24.71
N ASP A 55 -10.76 10.95 25.25
CA ASP A 55 -11.80 11.93 25.65
C ASP A 55 -12.88 12.24 24.58
N GLY A 56 -12.60 12.07 23.28
CA GLY A 56 -13.57 12.29 22.20
C GLY A 56 -13.84 11.05 21.34
N ARG A 57 -13.18 9.93 21.62
CA ARG A 57 -13.14 8.73 20.77
C ARG A 57 -13.08 7.46 21.63
N PRO A 58 -14.12 7.17 22.42
CA PRO A 58 -14.13 6.02 23.34
C PRO A 58 -14.07 4.66 22.64
N ASN A 59 -14.43 4.62 21.35
CA ASN A 59 -14.46 3.39 20.53
C ASN A 59 -13.18 3.17 19.72
N ASP A 60 -12.27 4.14 19.68
CA ASP A 60 -11.02 4.02 18.90
C ASP A 60 -9.94 3.26 19.69
N CYS A 61 -10.22 2.73 20.88
CA CYS A 61 -9.26 1.94 21.66
C CYS A 61 -8.86 0.64 20.92
N CYS A 62 -7.58 0.26 20.98
CA CYS A 62 -7.09 -0.97 20.34
C CYS A 62 -7.77 -2.25 20.88
N HIS A 63 -7.68 -3.36 20.15
CA HIS A 63 -8.24 -4.65 20.58
C HIS A 63 -7.88 -4.98 22.04
N GLN A 64 -8.89 -5.38 22.83
CA GLN A 64 -8.77 -5.68 24.26
C GLN A 64 -8.34 -4.47 25.14
N SER A 65 -8.65 -3.26 24.70
CA SER A 65 -8.60 -2.06 25.54
C SER A 65 -9.96 -1.37 25.58
N ALA A 66 -10.25 -0.69 26.68
CA ALA A 66 -11.50 0.01 26.91
C ALA A 66 -11.19 1.38 27.50
N CYS A 67 -11.85 2.40 26.96
CA CYS A 67 -11.75 3.77 27.43
C CYS A 67 -12.42 3.91 28.81
N ARG A 68 -11.71 4.45 29.80
CA ARG A 68 -12.19 4.70 31.15
C ARG A 68 -11.97 6.15 31.52
N CYS A 69 -13.04 6.80 31.98
CA CYS A 69 -13.01 8.18 32.46
C CYS A 69 -13.04 8.24 33.98
N ASN A 70 -12.69 9.40 34.54
CA ASN A 70 -12.91 9.70 35.95
C ASN A 70 -14.41 9.91 36.26
N LEU A 71 -14.74 10.15 37.55
CA LEU A 71 -16.12 10.38 37.99
C LEU A 71 -16.77 11.67 37.43
N TRP A 72 -15.96 12.59 36.91
CA TRP A 72 -16.44 13.82 36.26
C TRP A 72 -16.63 13.65 34.75
N GLY A 73 -16.41 12.45 34.19
CA GLY A 73 -16.55 12.19 32.76
C GLY A 73 -15.46 12.83 31.90
N THR A 74 -14.29 13.12 32.48
CA THR A 74 -13.14 13.76 31.81
C THR A 74 -11.86 12.94 31.99
N ASN A 75 -10.80 13.27 31.25
CA ASN A 75 -9.48 12.61 31.33
C ASN A 75 -9.60 11.10 31.07
N CYS A 76 -10.31 10.77 30.00
CA CYS A 76 -10.58 9.41 29.58
C CYS A 76 -9.34 8.78 28.95
N ARG A 77 -9.03 7.54 29.35
CA ARG A 77 -7.88 6.76 28.87
C ARG A 77 -8.19 5.32 28.56
#